data_AF-A0A2X3ERX1-F1
#
_entry.id   AF-A0A2X3ERX1-F1
#
_cell.length_a   1.000
_cell.length_b   1.000
_cell.length_c   1.000
_cell.angle_alpha   90.00
_cell.angle_beta   90.00
_cell.angle_gamma   90.00
#
_symmetry.space_group_name_H-M   'P 1'
#
loop_
_entity.id
_entity.type
_entity.pdbx_description
1 polymer ?
#
loop_
_entity_poly.entity_id
_entity_poly.type
_entity_poly.pdbx_seq_one_letter_code
_entity_poly.pdbx_strand_id
1 'polypeptide(L)'
;MKVRRCGIFRHGLRSHGNGAASLAVVGAIRNCRWYERGLLHPFLDYDEPAAYLNSIVDPMDDQGFVHLSQRPGLGEDINFAYIEANTVSHD
;
A
#
# COMPACT_ATOMS: atom_id res chain seq x y z
N MET A 1 -8.66 -8.07 1.70
CA MET A 1 -9.92 -7.28 1.69
C MET A 1 -9.86 -6.32 0.51
N LYS A 2 -10.96 -6.10 -0.23
CA LYS A 2 -10.95 -5.24 -1.44
C LYS A 2 -11.49 -3.86 -1.09
N VAL A 3 -10.70 -2.81 -1.31
CA VAL A 3 -10.98 -1.42 -0.87
C VAL A 3 -11.18 -0.51 -2.08
N ARG A 4 -12.22 0.33 -2.06
CA ARG A 4 -12.93 0.83 -3.27
C ARG A 4 -12.32 2.14 -3.79
N ARG A 5 -12.13 2.27 -5.12
CA ARG A 5 -12.02 3.57 -5.81
C ARG A 5 -12.90 3.58 -7.06
N CYS A 6 -13.53 4.73 -7.34
CA CYS A 6 -14.57 4.89 -8.36
C CYS A 6 -14.00 5.13 -9.77
N GLY A 7 -14.51 4.42 -10.79
CA GLY A 7 -14.24 4.67 -12.21
C GLY A 7 -14.89 3.67 -13.19
N ILE A 8 -15.50 4.21 -14.25
CA ILE A 8 -16.43 3.58 -15.21
C ILE A 8 -15.67 2.88 -16.35
N PHE A 9 -15.86 1.56 -16.55
CA PHE A 9 -16.02 0.82 -17.82
C PHE A 9 -15.96 -0.70 -17.58
N ARG A 10 -16.60 -1.48 -18.47
CA ARG A 10 -17.18 -2.83 -18.24
C ARG A 10 -16.22 -4.03 -18.19
N HIS A 11 -14.90 -3.85 -18.31
CA HIS A 11 -13.91 -4.91 -18.11
C HIS A 11 -12.85 -4.44 -17.11
N GLY A 12 -12.97 -4.90 -15.86
CA GLY A 12 -12.17 -4.38 -14.75
C GLY A 12 -10.82 -5.07 -14.64
N LEU A 13 -9.74 -4.29 -14.70
CA LEU A 13 -8.42 -4.74 -14.31
C LEU A 13 -8.34 -4.76 -12.78
N ARG A 14 -7.74 -5.83 -12.22
CA ARG A 14 -7.46 -5.93 -10.79
C ARG A 14 -5.96 -5.99 -10.63
N SER A 15 -5.38 -4.97 -9.99
CA SER A 15 -4.00 -5.07 -9.52
C SER A 15 -3.99 -6.05 -8.35
N HIS A 16 -3.09 -7.03 -8.42
CA HIS A 16 -2.88 -8.01 -7.37
C HIS A 16 -1.66 -7.60 -6.56
N GLY A 17 -1.77 -7.68 -5.24
CA GLY A 17 -0.73 -7.30 -4.29
C GLY A 17 -0.92 -5.90 -3.73
N ASN A 18 -0.59 -5.78 -2.45
CA ASN A 18 -0.52 -4.52 -1.71
C ASN A 18 0.81 -3.80 -1.99
N GLY A 19 1.06 -2.70 -1.27
CA GLY A 19 2.27 -1.90 -1.40
C GLY A 19 2.09 -0.63 -2.25
N ALA A 20 3.10 0.24 -2.18
CA ALA A 20 3.07 1.57 -2.79
C ALA A 20 3.05 1.53 -4.33
N ALA A 21 3.76 0.58 -4.94
CA ALA A 21 3.79 0.43 -6.39
C ALA A 21 2.41 0.07 -6.97
N SER A 22 1.74 -0.94 -6.39
CA SER A 22 0.37 -1.31 -6.78
C SER A 22 -0.61 -0.16 -6.54
N LEU A 23 -0.46 0.55 -5.42
CA LEU A 23 -1.32 1.70 -5.10
C LEU A 23 -1.15 2.85 -6.10
N ALA A 24 0.08 3.14 -6.53
CA ALA A 24 0.36 4.15 -7.55
C ALA A 24 -0.26 3.78 -8.90
N VAL A 25 -0.18 2.51 -9.31
CA VAL A 25 -0.82 2.02 -10.54
C VAL A 25 -2.34 2.15 -10.46
N VAL A 26 -2.95 1.71 -9.36
CA VAL A 26 -4.41 1.85 -9.15
C VAL A 26 -4.81 3.33 -9.07
N GLY A 27 -3.96 4.18 -8.52
CA GLY A 27 -4.15 5.63 -8.44
C GLY A 27 -4.12 6.33 -9.80
N ALA A 28 -3.29 5.85 -10.73
CA ALA A 28 -3.12 6.44 -12.05
C ALA A 28 -4.16 5.97 -13.08
N ILE A 29 -4.85 4.85 -12.83
CA ILE A 29 -5.71 4.20 -13.82
C ILE A 29 -7.18 4.24 -13.40
N ARG A 30 -8.06 4.73 -14.29
CA ARG A 30 -9.51 4.87 -14.03
C ARG A 30 -10.31 3.56 -14.09
N ASN A 31 -9.78 2.49 -14.68
CA ASN A 31 -10.49 1.21 -14.88
C ASN A 31 -10.20 0.15 -13.79
N CYS A 32 -9.54 0.54 -12.68
CA CYS A 32 -9.34 -0.32 -11.53
C CYS A 32 -10.28 0.10 -10.39
N ARG A 33 -11.20 -0.79 -10.01
CA ARG A 33 -12.23 -0.48 -8.99
C ARG A 33 -11.73 -0.69 -7.56
N TRP A 34 -10.72 -1.53 -7.38
CA TRP A 34 -10.30 -1.97 -6.07
C TRP A 34 -8.79 -1.97 -5.97
N TYR A 35 -8.29 -1.39 -4.88
CA TYR A 35 -6.96 -1.68 -4.38
C TYR A 35 -7.04 -2.91 -3.46
N GLU A 36 -6.05 -3.79 -3.56
CA GLU A 36 -5.95 -4.95 -2.70
C GLU A 36 -5.19 -4.58 -1.43
N ARG A 37 -5.92 -4.56 -0.29
CA ARG A 37 -5.36 -4.33 1.04
C ARG A 37 -5.36 -5.64 1.82
N GLY A 38 -4.18 -6.15 2.13
CA GLY A 38 -3.99 -7.43 2.79
C GLY A 38 -2.75 -8.18 2.31
N LEU A 39 -2.57 -9.45 2.68
CA LEU A 39 -3.51 -10.33 3.39
C LEU A 39 -3.83 -9.86 4.82
N LEU A 40 -5.05 -10.13 5.30
CA LEU A 40 -5.49 -9.78 6.65
C LEU A 40 -5.65 -11.05 7.47
N HIS A 41 -5.23 -11.00 8.74
CA HIS A 41 -5.38 -12.11 9.68
C HIS A 41 -5.83 -11.58 11.05
N PRO A 42 -6.77 -12.24 11.76
CA PRO A 42 -7.27 -11.74 13.06
C PRO A 42 -6.22 -11.56 14.16
N PHE A 43 -5.05 -12.19 14.01
CA PHE A 43 -3.95 -12.12 14.97
C PHE A 43 -2.88 -11.10 14.61
N LEU A 44 -3.03 -10.41 13.48
CA LEU A 44 -2.07 -9.42 13.00
C LEU A 44 -2.79 -8.10 12.80
N ASP A 45 -2.22 -7.04 13.36
CA ASP A 45 -2.65 -5.70 13.03
C ASP A 45 -2.00 -5.29 11.70
N TYR A 46 -2.81 -5.09 10.66
CA TYR A 46 -2.29 -4.64 9.36
C TYR A 46 -1.95 -3.15 9.38
N ASP A 47 -2.54 -2.38 10.30
CA ASP A 47 -2.34 -0.94 10.38
C ASP A 47 -1.01 -0.59 11.08
N GLU A 48 -0.35 -1.58 11.69
CA GLU A 48 1.01 -1.45 12.19
C GLU A 48 2.00 -1.35 11.02
N PRO A 49 2.81 -0.27 10.94
CA PRO A 49 3.81 -0.16 9.89
C PRO A 49 4.86 -1.25 10.03
N ALA A 50 5.29 -1.81 8.90
CA ALA A 50 6.44 -2.72 8.89
C ALA A 50 7.68 -2.01 9.50
N ALA A 51 8.54 -2.74 10.21
CA ALA A 51 9.64 -2.14 10.97
C ALA A 51 10.60 -1.26 10.15
N TYR A 52 10.75 -1.56 8.86
CA TYR A 52 11.56 -0.76 7.91
C TYR A 52 10.84 0.47 7.36
N LEU A 53 9.62 0.78 7.82
CA LEU A 53 8.82 1.94 7.45
C LEU A 53 8.43 2.75 8.69
N ASN A 54 8.45 4.07 8.59
CA ASN A 54 7.97 4.96 9.66
C ASN A 54 6.45 5.14 9.63
N SER A 55 5.81 4.88 8.49
CA SER A 55 4.37 5.02 8.31
C SER A 55 3.83 4.02 7.29
N ILE A 56 2.57 3.60 7.45
CA ILE A 56 1.90 2.72 6.50
C ILE A 56 1.77 3.37 5.11
N VAL A 57 1.92 2.56 4.07
CA VAL A 57 1.89 3.00 2.66
C VAL A 57 0.47 3.21 2.13
N ASP A 58 -0.50 2.53 2.70
CA ASP A 58 -1.90 2.47 2.29
C ASP A 58 -2.87 2.80 3.45
N PRO A 59 -2.79 4.03 4.03
CA PRO A 59 -3.70 4.47 5.08
C PRO A 59 -5.13 4.48 4.54
N MET A 60 -6.05 3.93 5.34
CA MET A 60 -7.46 3.81 4.98
C MET A 60 -8.33 4.59 5.96
N ASP A 61 -9.28 5.37 5.44
CA ASP A 61 -10.26 6.06 6.28
C ASP A 61 -11.40 5.14 6.74
N ASP A 62 -12.27 5.68 7.60
CA ASP A 62 -13.45 5.00 8.15
C ASP A 62 -14.51 4.65 7.08
N GLN A 63 -14.47 5.33 5.93
CA GLN A 63 -15.33 5.07 4.78
C GLN A 63 -14.77 3.98 3.85
N GLY A 64 -13.57 3.47 4.13
CA GLY A 64 -12.91 2.43 3.34
C GLY A 64 -12.34 2.96 2.03
N PHE A 65 -11.75 4.16 2.03
CA PHE A 65 -10.91 4.68 0.96
C PHE A 65 -9.44 4.69 1.38
N VAL A 66 -8.57 4.20 0.49
CA VAL A 66 -7.11 4.32 0.66
C VAL A 66 -6.63 5.63 0.04
N HIS A 67 -5.83 6.37 0.80
CA HIS A 67 -5.28 7.66 0.39
C HIS A 67 -3.85 7.52 -0.12
N LEU A 68 -3.57 8.13 -1.27
CA LEU A 68 -2.21 8.19 -1.82
C LEU A 68 -1.35 9.16 -1.01
N SER A 69 -0.14 8.73 -0.69
CA SER A 69 0.92 9.58 -0.15
C SER A 69 1.19 10.77 -1.09
N GLN A 70 1.43 11.94 -0.51
CA GLN A 70 1.85 13.14 -1.24
C GLN A 70 3.39 13.28 -1.30
N ARG A 71 4.12 12.32 -0.74
CA ARG A 71 5.59 12.27 -0.80
C ARG A 71 6.06 11.95 -2.23
N PRO A 72 7.26 12.39 -2.64
CA PRO A 72 7.79 12.13 -3.98
C PRO A 72 8.06 10.64 -4.22
N GLY A 73 8.16 10.25 -5.50
CA GLY A 73 8.43 8.87 -5.90
C GLY A 73 7.25 7.94 -5.63
N LEU A 74 7.53 6.76 -5.06
CA LEU A 74 6.48 5.85 -4.59
C LEU A 74 5.86 6.30 -3.26
N GLY A 75 6.45 7.28 -2.59
CA GLY A 75 5.92 7.90 -1.39
C GLY A 75 6.03 7.06 -0.11
N GLU A 76 6.88 6.03 -0.13
CA GLU A 76 7.23 5.21 1.03
C GLU A 76 8.08 6.00 2.03
N ASP A 77 7.74 5.89 3.32
CA ASP A 77 8.49 6.52 4.40
C ASP A 77 9.47 5.51 5.00
N ILE A 78 10.63 5.39 4.38
CA ILE A 78 11.61 4.35 4.71
C ILE A 78 12.35 4.71 6.00
N ASN A 79 12.38 3.77 6.94
CA ASN A 79 13.19 3.84 8.13
C ASN A 79 14.61 3.35 7.85
N PHE A 80 15.45 4.25 7.34
CA PHE A 80 16.85 3.94 7.02
C PHE A 80 17.66 3.54 8.26
N ALA A 81 17.37 4.12 9.44
CA ALA A 81 18.06 3.76 10.68
C ALA A 81 17.80 2.30 11.08
N TYR A 82 16.56 1.81 10.91
CA TYR A 82 16.25 0.39 11.12
C TYR A 82 16.99 -0.50 10.11
N ILE A 83 17.03 -0.11 8.83
CA ILE A 83 17.71 -0.89 7.79
C ILE A 83 19.21 -0.99 8.09
N GLU A 84 19.88 0.13 8.40
CA GLU A 84 21.30 0.14 8.75
C GLU A 84 21.61 -0.70 10.00
N ALA A 85 20.72 -0.72 10.99
CA ALA A 85 20.89 -1.56 12.18
C ALA A 85 20.67 -3.06 11.92
N ASN A 86 20.01 -3.44 10.82
CA ASN A 86 19.62 -4.82 10.50
C ASN A 86 20.19 -5.30 9.15
N THR A 87 21.17 -4.60 8.58
CA THR A 87 21.85 -5.05 7.36
C THR A 87 22.62 -6.33 7.63
N VAL A 88 22.42 -7.33 6.76
CA VAL A 88 23.21 -8.56 6.74
C VAL A 88 24.44 -8.34 5.86
N SER A 89 25.62 -8.74 6.34
CA SER A 89 26.83 -8.70 5.53
C SER A 89 26.69 -9.64 4.33
N HIS A 90 27.18 -9.18 3.19
CA HIS A 90 27.17 -9.94 1.95
C HIS A 90 28.55 -10.59 1.80
N ASP A 91 28.77 -11.72 2.49
CA ASP A 91 29.93 -12.58 2.25
C ASP A 91 29.72 -13.47 1.01
#